data_AF-A0A9W4XPV4-F1
#
_entry.id   AF-A0A9W4XPV4-F1
#
_cell.length_a   1.000
_cell.length_b   1.000
_cell.length_c   1.000
_cell.angle_alpha   90.00
_cell.angle_beta   90.00
_cell.angle_gamma   90.00
#
_symmetry.space_group_name_H-M   'P 1'
#
loop_
_entity.id
_entity.type
_entity.pdbx_description
1 polymer ?
#
loop_
_entity_poly.entity_id
_entity_poly.type
_entity_poly.pdbx_seq_one_letter_code
_entity_poly.pdbx_strand_id
1 'polypeptide(L)'
;MQLCPKELDKLVISQLGLLAQRRLARGVKLNHSEATALIANNLQELIRDGNHTVADLMSMGKTMLGRRHVLPSVVSSLSEMMVEGTFPTGTYLVTVHNPVCTDDGDLAKALYGSFLPVPDNEMFPLPDPAVYESTNQPGAIVAVKGKSGTISLNQGRKRIKLRVRSTGDRPIQVGSHYHFIETNPQLEFDRVRAHGYRLDIPAGTSVRFEPGDTKTVTLVQIAGNKIIKGGNKLASGFIEDISIAQSIMERIKEGGFLHKPEPVGDAAHIDMCTMERQAYISMFGPTAGDLVRLGATDLWVKAAKP
;
A
#
# COMPACT_ATOMS: atom_id res chain seq x y z
N MET A 1 -37.83 0.19 -18.43
CA MET A 1 -36.91 0.67 -17.38
C MET A 1 -35.98 1.70 -17.99
N GLN A 2 -35.58 2.72 -17.24
CA GLN A 2 -34.58 3.71 -17.67
C GLN A 2 -33.25 3.39 -16.97
N LEU A 3 -32.63 2.27 -17.37
CA LEU A 3 -31.41 1.79 -16.74
C LEU A 3 -30.23 2.66 -17.17
N CYS A 4 -29.49 3.19 -16.19
CA CYS A 4 -28.23 3.85 -16.44
C CYS A 4 -27.09 2.83 -16.61
N PRO A 5 -25.94 3.20 -17.22
CA PRO A 5 -24.85 2.27 -17.49
C PRO A 5 -24.37 1.49 -16.26
N LYS A 6 -24.25 2.14 -15.10
CA LYS A 6 -23.86 1.47 -13.85
C LYS A 6 -24.84 0.39 -13.40
N GLU A 7 -26.13 0.51 -13.71
CA GLU A 7 -27.13 -0.50 -13.38
C GLU A 7 -27.02 -1.69 -14.32
N LEU A 8 -26.71 -1.46 -15.59
CA LEU A 8 -26.40 -2.52 -16.56
C LEU A 8 -25.15 -3.32 -16.13
N ASP A 9 -24.09 -2.63 -15.68
CA ASP A 9 -22.87 -3.30 -15.19
C ASP A 9 -23.16 -4.17 -13.96
N LYS A 10 -23.97 -3.67 -13.01
CA LYS A 10 -24.40 -4.45 -11.83
C LYS A 10 -25.20 -5.69 -12.21
N LEU A 11 -26.04 -5.62 -13.25
CA LEU A 11 -26.76 -6.79 -13.77
C LEU A 11 -25.80 -7.84 -14.35
N VAL A 12 -24.73 -7.42 -15.06
CA VAL A 12 -23.71 -8.35 -15.57
C VAL A 12 -22.98 -9.05 -14.42
N ILE A 13 -22.59 -8.31 -13.39
CA ILE A 13 -21.96 -8.88 -12.19
C ILE A 13 -22.90 -9.86 -11.50
N SER A 14 -24.17 -9.49 -11.34
CA SER A 14 -25.18 -10.36 -10.74
C SER A 14 -25.35 -11.66 -11.53
N GLN A 15 -25.41 -11.59 -12.86
CA GLN A 15 -25.53 -12.77 -13.71
C GLN A 15 -24.34 -13.74 -13.54
N LEU A 16 -23.12 -13.22 -13.44
CA LEU A 16 -21.93 -14.05 -13.17
C LEU A 16 -21.97 -14.61 -11.74
N GLY A 17 -22.45 -13.84 -10.76
CA GLY A 17 -22.64 -14.29 -9.38
C GLY A 17 -23.64 -15.43 -9.27
N LEU A 18 -24.80 -15.31 -9.92
CA LEU A 18 -25.82 -16.37 -10.00
C LEU A 18 -25.26 -17.64 -10.69
N LEU A 19 -24.47 -17.47 -11.76
CA LEU A 19 -23.78 -18.58 -12.42
C LEU A 19 -22.79 -19.27 -11.47
N ALA A 20 -22.03 -18.50 -10.70
CA ALA A 20 -21.10 -19.00 -9.69
C ALA A 20 -21.83 -19.74 -8.56
N GLN A 21 -22.97 -19.23 -8.07
CA GLN A 21 -23.81 -19.91 -7.09
C GLN A 21 -24.30 -21.28 -7.60
N ARG A 22 -24.75 -21.38 -8.86
CA ARG A 22 -25.14 -22.66 -9.48
C ARG A 22 -23.98 -23.64 -9.65
N ARG A 23 -22.76 -23.14 -9.82
CA ARG A 23 -21.52 -23.94 -9.88
C ARG A 23 -21.17 -24.46 -8.49
N LEU A 24 -21.17 -23.58 -7.50
CA LEU A 24 -20.92 -23.91 -6.11
C LEU A 24 -21.93 -24.94 -5.59
N ALA A 25 -23.22 -24.75 -5.84
CA ALA A 25 -24.29 -25.65 -5.39
C ALA A 25 -24.15 -27.10 -5.91
N ARG A 26 -23.40 -27.32 -7.00
CA ARG A 26 -23.12 -28.67 -7.55
C ARG A 26 -21.68 -29.15 -7.29
N GLY A 27 -20.95 -28.54 -6.36
CA GLY A 27 -19.62 -29.01 -5.94
C GLY A 27 -18.44 -28.45 -6.75
N VAL A 28 -18.62 -27.41 -7.58
CA VAL A 28 -17.51 -26.83 -8.36
C VAL A 28 -16.70 -25.85 -7.50
N LYS A 29 -15.38 -26.04 -7.45
CA LYS A 29 -14.44 -25.06 -6.87
C LYS A 29 -14.35 -23.83 -7.76
N LEU A 30 -14.64 -22.66 -7.20
CA LEU A 30 -14.73 -21.42 -7.95
C LEU A 30 -13.35 -20.85 -8.30
N ASN A 31 -13.21 -20.29 -9.50
CA ASN A 31 -12.04 -19.50 -9.88
C ASN A 31 -12.14 -18.05 -9.36
N HIS A 32 -11.14 -17.22 -9.67
CA HIS A 32 -11.07 -15.83 -9.18
C HIS A 32 -12.31 -15.02 -9.57
N SER A 33 -12.69 -15.00 -10.85
CA SER A 33 -13.83 -14.22 -11.34
C SER A 33 -15.15 -14.70 -10.76
N GLU A 34 -15.33 -16.01 -10.60
CA GLU A 34 -16.53 -16.61 -10.01
C GLU A 34 -16.66 -16.30 -8.52
N ALA A 35 -15.57 -16.41 -7.76
CA ALA A 35 -15.56 -16.09 -6.34
C ALA A 35 -15.86 -14.61 -6.11
N THR A 36 -15.20 -13.71 -6.86
CA THR A 36 -15.46 -12.26 -6.79
C THR A 36 -16.90 -11.92 -7.13
N ALA A 37 -17.45 -12.49 -8.21
CA ALA A 37 -18.81 -12.20 -8.63
C ALA A 37 -19.86 -12.76 -7.66
N LEU A 38 -19.64 -13.94 -7.10
CA LEU A 38 -20.54 -14.53 -6.10
C LEU A 38 -20.62 -13.64 -4.86
N ILE A 39 -19.48 -13.28 -4.28
CA ILE A 39 -19.44 -12.42 -3.09
C ILE A 39 -20.06 -11.06 -3.44
N ALA A 40 -19.71 -10.48 -4.59
CA ALA A 40 -20.25 -9.18 -4.99
C ALA A 40 -21.76 -9.18 -5.18
N ASN A 41 -22.30 -10.23 -5.81
CA ASN A 41 -23.74 -10.42 -5.98
C ASN A 41 -24.45 -10.50 -4.62
N ASN A 42 -23.97 -11.34 -3.71
CA ASN A 42 -24.60 -11.49 -2.40
C ASN A 42 -24.52 -10.21 -1.57
N LEU A 43 -23.40 -9.48 -1.64
CA LEU A 43 -23.30 -8.18 -0.99
C LEU A 43 -24.30 -7.18 -1.57
N GLN A 44 -24.52 -7.16 -2.90
CA GLN A 44 -25.55 -6.30 -3.50
C GLN A 44 -26.96 -6.64 -3.03
N GLU A 45 -27.30 -7.94 -2.90
CA GLU A 45 -28.59 -8.37 -2.36
C GLU A 45 -28.76 -7.95 -0.90
N LEU A 46 -27.75 -8.18 -0.06
CA LEU A 46 -27.78 -7.76 1.35
C LEU A 46 -27.85 -6.24 1.53
N ILE A 47 -27.22 -5.47 0.62
CA ILE A 47 -27.37 -4.01 0.57
C ILE A 47 -28.81 -3.64 0.20
N ARG A 48 -29.39 -4.33 -0.77
CA ARG A 48 -30.76 -4.11 -1.22
C ARG A 48 -31.79 -4.40 -0.12
N ASP A 49 -31.54 -5.38 0.74
CA ASP A 49 -32.39 -5.69 1.89
C ASP A 49 -32.38 -4.59 2.95
N GLY A 50 -31.29 -3.80 3.04
CA GLY A 50 -31.21 -2.61 3.88
C GLY A 50 -31.05 -2.88 5.38
N ASN A 51 -30.79 -4.12 5.78
CA ASN A 51 -30.68 -4.55 7.17
C ASN A 51 -29.24 -4.56 7.73
N HIS A 52 -28.25 -4.22 6.91
CA HIS A 52 -26.84 -4.31 7.24
C HIS A 52 -26.10 -3.00 7.01
N THR A 53 -25.18 -2.68 7.92
CA THR A 53 -24.26 -1.56 7.74
C THR A 53 -23.11 -1.95 6.81
N VAL A 54 -22.35 -0.95 6.32
CA VAL A 54 -21.12 -1.20 5.56
C VAL A 54 -20.17 -2.13 6.34
N ALA A 55 -19.98 -1.90 7.65
CA ALA A 55 -19.10 -2.70 8.48
C ALA A 55 -19.55 -4.17 8.61
N ASP A 56 -20.86 -4.41 8.73
CA ASP A 56 -21.42 -5.77 8.77
C ASP A 56 -21.10 -6.52 7.47
N LEU A 57 -21.30 -5.87 6.34
CA LEU A 57 -21.06 -6.42 5.01
C LEU A 57 -19.57 -6.70 4.74
N MET A 58 -18.68 -5.83 5.24
CA MET A 58 -17.23 -6.07 5.21
C MET A 58 -16.85 -7.35 5.96
N SER A 59 -17.52 -7.64 7.08
CA SER A 59 -17.31 -8.86 7.87
C SER A 59 -17.94 -10.08 7.20
N MET A 60 -19.21 -9.97 6.79
CA MET A 60 -19.97 -11.04 6.16
C MET A 60 -19.33 -11.55 4.87
N GLY A 61 -18.79 -10.65 4.04
CA GLY A 61 -18.11 -11.02 2.79
C GLY A 61 -16.95 -11.99 2.98
N LYS A 62 -16.28 -11.96 4.14
CA LYS A 62 -15.18 -12.88 4.49
C LYS A 62 -15.64 -14.28 4.89
N THR A 63 -16.93 -14.43 5.16
CA THR A 63 -17.49 -15.69 5.68
C THR A 63 -18.14 -16.53 4.60
N MET A 64 -18.38 -15.98 3.40
CA MET A 64 -19.15 -16.67 2.35
C MET A 64 -18.37 -17.85 1.75
N LEU A 65 -17.09 -17.67 1.43
CA LEU A 65 -16.26 -18.68 0.77
C LEU A 65 -15.04 -19.03 1.61
N GLY A 66 -14.81 -20.33 1.76
CA GLY A 66 -13.60 -20.90 2.37
C GLY A 66 -12.60 -21.45 1.34
N ARG A 67 -11.38 -21.77 1.79
CA ARG A 67 -10.29 -22.33 0.97
C ARG A 67 -10.70 -23.57 0.19
N ARG A 68 -11.60 -24.40 0.73
CA ARG A 68 -12.10 -25.62 0.05
C ARG A 68 -13.04 -25.34 -1.12
N HIS A 69 -13.68 -24.16 -1.14
CA HIS A 69 -14.72 -23.79 -2.11
C HIS A 69 -14.17 -23.10 -3.36
N VAL A 70 -12.88 -22.78 -3.37
CA VAL A 70 -12.22 -22.04 -4.44
C VAL A 70 -10.98 -22.79 -4.94
N LEU A 71 -10.50 -22.44 -6.13
CA LEU A 71 -9.19 -22.90 -6.60
C LEU A 71 -8.08 -22.29 -5.73
N PRO A 72 -6.96 -23.00 -5.49
CA PRO A 72 -5.89 -22.54 -4.60
C PRO A 72 -5.38 -21.12 -4.87
N SER A 73 -5.20 -20.75 -6.13
CA SER A 73 -4.71 -19.44 -6.55
C SER A 73 -5.66 -18.28 -6.21
N VAL A 74 -6.93 -18.55 -5.90
CA VAL A 74 -7.90 -17.52 -5.52
C VAL A 74 -7.54 -16.93 -4.16
N VAL A 75 -7.01 -17.73 -3.24
CA VAL A 75 -6.65 -17.28 -1.88
C VAL A 75 -5.57 -16.19 -1.92
N SER A 76 -4.62 -16.31 -2.85
CA SER A 76 -3.53 -15.34 -3.04
C SER A 76 -3.89 -14.19 -3.99
N SER A 77 -4.69 -14.46 -5.03
CA SER A 77 -5.04 -13.44 -6.02
C SER A 77 -6.19 -12.53 -5.61
N LEU A 78 -7.14 -13.02 -4.79
CA LEU A 78 -8.29 -12.23 -4.32
C LEU A 78 -8.01 -11.68 -2.91
N SER A 79 -7.06 -10.76 -2.81
CA SER A 79 -6.67 -10.11 -1.55
C SER A 79 -7.65 -9.03 -1.10
N GLU A 80 -8.33 -8.39 -2.04
CA GLU A 80 -9.36 -7.41 -1.78
C GLU A 80 -10.39 -7.38 -2.90
N MET A 81 -11.61 -7.01 -2.56
CA MET A 81 -12.64 -6.71 -3.53
C MET A 81 -13.51 -5.57 -3.03
N MET A 82 -14.04 -4.80 -3.98
CA MET A 82 -14.84 -3.61 -3.70
C MET A 82 -16.16 -3.70 -4.43
N VAL A 83 -17.24 -3.35 -3.74
CA VAL A 83 -18.61 -3.35 -4.28
C VAL A 83 -19.29 -2.08 -3.85
N GLU A 84 -19.83 -1.35 -4.81
CA GLU A 84 -20.66 -0.18 -4.55
C GLU A 84 -22.14 -0.57 -4.60
N GLY A 85 -22.90 -0.21 -3.58
CA GLY A 85 -24.34 -0.48 -3.51
C GLY A 85 -25.14 0.70 -3.01
N THR A 86 -26.43 0.70 -3.32
CA THR A 86 -27.38 1.75 -2.91
C THR A 86 -28.10 1.30 -1.65
N PHE A 87 -27.60 1.75 -0.51
CA PHE A 87 -28.19 1.57 0.80
C PHE A 87 -29.40 2.51 0.98
N PRO A 88 -30.24 2.30 2.01
CA PRO A 88 -31.33 3.21 2.34
C PRO A 88 -30.89 4.68 2.52
N THR A 89 -29.65 4.91 2.95
CA THR A 89 -29.08 6.25 3.20
C THR A 89 -28.30 6.83 2.02
N GLY A 90 -28.14 6.10 0.92
CA GLY A 90 -27.38 6.53 -0.25
C GLY A 90 -26.42 5.47 -0.78
N THR A 91 -25.50 5.88 -1.64
CA THR A 91 -24.57 4.95 -2.29
C THR A 91 -23.25 4.93 -1.54
N TYR A 92 -22.79 3.73 -1.14
CA TYR A 92 -21.56 3.53 -0.38
C TYR A 92 -20.72 2.40 -0.96
N LEU A 93 -19.41 2.48 -0.72
CA LEU A 93 -18.44 1.46 -1.05
C LEU A 93 -18.27 0.46 0.11
N VAL A 94 -18.35 -0.83 -0.21
CA VAL A 94 -18.00 -1.92 0.70
C VAL A 94 -16.70 -2.55 0.21
N THR A 95 -15.69 -2.61 1.07
CA THR A 95 -14.41 -3.26 0.75
C THR A 95 -14.21 -4.49 1.63
N VAL A 96 -14.12 -5.66 1.02
CA VAL A 96 -13.84 -6.92 1.72
C VAL A 96 -12.36 -7.25 1.55
N HIS A 97 -11.61 -7.18 2.64
CA HIS A 97 -10.19 -7.59 2.67
C HIS A 97 -10.06 -9.07 3.01
N ASN A 98 -9.26 -9.79 2.23
CA ASN A 98 -9.05 -11.24 2.31
C ASN A 98 -10.38 -12.02 2.41
N PRO A 99 -11.25 -11.92 1.39
CA PRO A 99 -12.57 -12.57 1.39
C PRO A 99 -12.53 -14.09 1.59
N VAL A 100 -11.43 -14.75 1.27
CA VAL A 100 -11.22 -16.18 1.53
C VAL A 100 -10.15 -16.35 2.62
N CYS A 101 -10.55 -16.25 3.88
CA CYS A 101 -9.62 -16.27 5.02
C CYS A 101 -9.74 -17.50 5.95
N THR A 102 -10.68 -18.42 5.67
CA THR A 102 -10.96 -19.61 6.48
C THR A 102 -10.98 -20.87 5.62
N ASP A 103 -10.82 -22.05 6.21
CA ASP A 103 -10.95 -23.33 5.50
C ASP A 103 -12.36 -23.56 4.96
N ASP A 104 -13.32 -23.24 5.80
CA ASP A 104 -14.75 -23.34 5.57
C ASP A 104 -15.35 -21.99 5.24
N GLY A 105 -16.51 -22.02 4.59
CA GLY A 105 -17.36 -20.86 4.36
C GLY A 105 -18.76 -21.20 4.82
N ASP A 106 -19.54 -20.18 5.11
CA ASP A 106 -20.97 -20.28 5.35
C ASP A 106 -21.69 -20.33 3.99
N LEU A 107 -21.89 -21.54 3.48
CA LEU A 107 -22.49 -21.75 2.17
C LEU A 107 -23.96 -21.33 2.10
N ALA A 108 -24.65 -21.25 3.24
CA ALA A 108 -25.99 -20.66 3.29
C ALA A 108 -25.93 -19.16 2.97
N LYS A 109 -24.92 -18.45 3.49
CA LYS A 109 -24.66 -17.06 3.08
C LYS A 109 -24.14 -16.96 1.64
N ALA A 110 -23.32 -17.90 1.18
CA ALA A 110 -22.81 -17.92 -0.19
C ALA A 110 -23.92 -18.12 -1.24
N LEU A 111 -24.99 -18.80 -0.86
CA LEU A 111 -26.16 -19.09 -1.69
C LEU A 111 -27.38 -18.21 -1.32
N TYR A 112 -27.19 -17.15 -0.55
CA TYR A 112 -28.24 -16.22 -0.17
C TYR A 112 -28.99 -15.69 -1.40
N GLY A 113 -30.32 -15.61 -1.31
CA GLY A 113 -31.19 -15.14 -2.40
C GLY A 113 -31.30 -16.07 -3.62
N SER A 114 -30.50 -17.15 -3.70
CA SER A 114 -30.45 -18.01 -4.89
C SER A 114 -31.52 -19.11 -4.93
N PHE A 115 -32.09 -19.46 -3.77
CA PHE A 115 -32.99 -20.60 -3.56
C PHE A 115 -32.41 -21.96 -3.99
N LEU A 116 -31.08 -22.05 -4.15
CA LEU A 116 -30.40 -23.31 -4.43
C LEU A 116 -30.22 -24.13 -3.13
N PRO A 117 -30.20 -25.47 -3.23
CA PRO A 117 -29.87 -26.30 -2.08
C PRO A 117 -28.43 -26.05 -1.65
N VAL A 118 -28.21 -26.00 -0.34
CA VAL A 118 -26.86 -25.86 0.21
C VAL A 118 -26.13 -27.21 0.05
N PRO A 119 -25.00 -27.25 -0.66
CA PRO A 119 -24.23 -28.48 -0.86
C PRO A 119 -23.58 -28.95 0.44
N ASP A 120 -23.37 -30.26 0.56
CA ASP A 120 -22.58 -30.83 1.65
C ASP A 120 -21.08 -30.47 1.51
N ASN A 121 -20.43 -30.24 2.64
CA ASN A 121 -18.99 -29.96 2.72
C ASN A 121 -18.13 -31.12 2.21
N GLU A 122 -18.61 -32.37 2.24
CA GLU A 122 -17.93 -33.54 1.70
C GLU A 122 -17.64 -33.43 0.20
N MET A 123 -18.43 -32.64 -0.54
CA MET A 123 -18.18 -32.36 -1.96
C MET A 123 -16.96 -31.46 -2.18
N PHE A 124 -16.43 -30.83 -1.12
CA PHE A 124 -15.30 -29.92 -1.15
C PHE A 124 -14.15 -30.41 -0.26
N PRO A 125 -13.35 -31.38 -0.71
CA PRO A 125 -12.17 -31.80 0.03
C PRO A 125 -11.16 -30.65 0.11
N LEU A 126 -10.54 -30.52 1.28
CA LEU A 126 -9.49 -29.54 1.52
C LEU A 126 -8.28 -29.81 0.60
N PRO A 127 -7.72 -28.76 -0.04
CA PRO A 127 -6.48 -28.90 -0.79
C PRO A 127 -5.29 -29.23 0.13
N ASP A 128 -4.28 -29.88 -0.43
CA ASP A 128 -2.99 -30.10 0.25
C ASP A 128 -2.38 -28.75 0.67
N PRO A 129 -1.98 -28.54 1.93
CA PRO A 129 -1.34 -27.30 2.38
C PRO A 129 -0.19 -26.79 1.50
N ALA A 130 0.55 -27.67 0.82
CA ALA A 130 1.67 -27.30 -0.06
C ALA A 130 1.26 -26.38 -1.23
N VAL A 131 -0.01 -26.44 -1.67
CA VAL A 131 -0.50 -25.58 -2.75
C VAL A 131 -0.58 -24.11 -2.35
N TYR A 132 -0.56 -23.80 -1.06
CA TYR A 132 -0.61 -22.44 -0.51
C TYR A 132 0.77 -21.85 -0.20
N GLU A 133 1.84 -22.61 -0.43
CA GLU A 133 3.20 -22.08 -0.32
C GLU A 133 3.37 -20.87 -1.22
N SER A 134 4.06 -19.84 -0.72
CA SER A 134 4.22 -18.56 -1.40
C SER A 134 4.93 -18.71 -2.75
N THR A 135 5.88 -19.64 -2.87
CA THR A 135 6.58 -19.99 -4.12
C THR A 135 5.68 -20.64 -5.16
N ASN A 136 4.61 -21.30 -4.70
CA ASN A 136 3.66 -22.01 -5.55
C ASN A 136 2.50 -21.10 -6.01
N GLN A 137 2.49 -19.83 -5.60
CA GLN A 137 1.46 -18.88 -6.04
C GLN A 137 1.78 -18.26 -7.40
N PRO A 138 0.75 -17.88 -8.18
CA PRO A 138 0.97 -17.12 -9.40
C PRO A 138 1.67 -15.79 -9.14
N GLY A 139 2.72 -15.50 -9.91
CA GLY A 139 3.49 -14.26 -9.73
C GLY A 139 4.39 -14.24 -8.48
N ALA A 140 4.64 -15.39 -7.86
CA ALA A 140 5.53 -15.51 -6.72
C ALA A 140 6.91 -14.89 -6.96
N ILE A 141 7.45 -14.23 -5.94
CA ILE A 141 8.78 -13.62 -5.99
C ILE A 141 9.66 -14.27 -4.94
N VAL A 142 10.85 -14.72 -5.36
CA VAL A 142 11.88 -15.25 -4.45
C VAL A 142 13.02 -14.23 -4.39
N ALA A 143 13.13 -13.58 -3.23
CA ALA A 143 14.19 -12.64 -2.95
C ALA A 143 15.55 -13.34 -2.80
N VAL A 144 16.62 -12.71 -3.26
CA VAL A 144 17.98 -13.16 -2.95
C VAL A 144 18.24 -13.06 -1.44
N LYS A 145 18.71 -14.16 -0.82
CA LYS A 145 18.97 -14.26 0.62
C LYS A 145 20.43 -13.92 0.97
N GLY A 146 20.72 -13.80 2.28
CA GLY A 146 22.07 -13.62 2.82
C GLY A 146 22.55 -12.16 2.79
N LYS A 147 23.88 -11.94 2.67
CA LYS A 147 24.47 -10.58 2.66
C LYS A 147 23.92 -9.69 1.54
N SER A 148 23.40 -10.27 0.46
CA SER A 148 22.75 -9.58 -0.66
C SER A 148 21.23 -9.40 -0.50
N GLY A 149 20.68 -9.76 0.67
CA GLY A 149 19.28 -9.58 1.05
C GLY A 149 18.96 -8.22 1.68
N THR A 150 19.95 -7.32 1.75
CA THR A 150 19.77 -5.93 2.21
C THR A 150 20.23 -4.98 1.11
N ILE A 151 19.40 -3.98 0.82
CA ILE A 151 19.65 -2.96 -0.21
C ILE A 151 20.06 -1.68 0.49
N SER A 152 21.25 -1.15 0.17
CA SER A 152 21.67 0.15 0.67
C SER A 152 21.17 1.28 -0.23
N LEU A 153 20.49 2.24 0.38
CA LEU A 153 19.86 3.36 -0.29
C LEU A 153 20.80 4.58 -0.34
N ASN A 154 20.62 5.41 -1.36
CA ASN A 154 21.32 6.71 -1.51
C ASN A 154 22.86 6.62 -1.31
N GLN A 155 23.49 5.59 -1.89
CA GLN A 155 24.93 5.34 -1.72
C GLN A 155 25.79 6.51 -2.22
N GLY A 156 26.95 6.72 -1.59
CA GLY A 156 27.93 7.73 -1.98
C GLY A 156 27.56 9.19 -1.71
N ARG A 157 26.46 9.44 -0.98
CA ARG A 157 25.99 10.80 -0.69
C ARG A 157 26.34 11.27 0.73
N LYS A 158 26.56 12.58 0.88
CA LYS A 158 26.76 13.23 2.19
C LYS A 158 25.49 13.11 3.03
N ARG A 159 25.67 12.85 4.33
CA ARG A 159 24.60 12.69 5.30
C ARG A 159 24.79 13.62 6.49
N ILE A 160 23.68 14.05 7.07
CA ILE A 160 23.63 14.80 8.33
C ILE A 160 22.50 14.26 9.20
N LYS A 161 22.61 14.40 10.52
CA LYS A 161 21.50 14.21 11.46
C LYS A 161 21.08 15.56 12.00
N LEU A 162 19.78 15.80 12.09
CA LEU A 162 19.18 17.01 12.67
C LEU A 162 18.06 16.61 13.62
N ARG A 163 17.98 17.27 14.79
CA ARG A 163 16.81 17.19 15.66
C ARG A 163 15.75 18.16 15.15
N VAL A 164 14.54 17.67 14.99
CA VAL A 164 13.41 18.41 14.43
C VAL A 164 12.27 18.35 15.44
N ARG A 165 11.80 19.53 15.86
CA ARG A 165 10.68 19.67 16.79
C ARG A 165 9.47 20.27 16.08
N SER A 166 8.31 19.67 16.25
CA SER A 166 7.04 20.24 15.83
C SER A 166 6.49 21.16 16.92
N THR A 167 6.25 22.42 16.58
CA THR A 167 5.58 23.39 17.45
C THR A 167 4.15 23.70 16.99
N GLY A 168 3.68 23.00 15.95
CA GLY A 168 2.34 23.17 15.40
C GLY A 168 1.27 22.48 16.25
N ASP A 169 0.01 22.84 16.00
CA ASP A 169 -1.19 22.26 16.59
C ASP A 169 -1.78 21.11 15.74
N ARG A 170 -1.19 20.86 14.58
CA ARG A 170 -1.59 19.85 13.60
C ARG A 170 -0.42 18.95 13.23
N PRO A 171 -0.68 17.70 12.85
CA PRO A 171 0.36 16.78 12.42
C PRO A 171 1.01 17.24 11.11
N ILE A 172 2.33 17.08 11.01
CA ILE A 172 3.13 17.43 9.83
C ILE A 172 3.82 16.17 9.31
N GLN A 173 3.67 15.88 8.02
CA GLN A 173 4.27 14.72 7.38
C GLN A 173 5.16 15.15 6.22
N VAL A 174 6.43 14.76 6.25
CA VAL A 174 7.44 15.18 5.27
C VAL A 174 7.88 13.97 4.46
N GLY A 175 7.71 14.04 3.14
CA GLY A 175 8.07 12.99 2.21
C GLY A 175 9.58 12.87 1.93
N SER A 176 10.00 11.68 1.50
CA SER A 176 11.40 11.32 1.23
C SER A 176 12.16 12.30 0.33
N HIS A 177 11.50 12.87 -0.68
CA HIS A 177 12.11 13.72 -1.72
C HIS A 177 11.80 15.21 -1.60
N TYR A 178 11.14 15.62 -0.52
CA TYR A 178 10.89 17.04 -0.27
C TYR A 178 12.17 17.74 0.18
N HIS A 179 12.43 18.95 -0.32
CA HIS A 179 13.58 19.75 0.10
C HIS A 179 13.41 20.13 1.57
N PHE A 180 14.28 19.63 2.44
CA PHE A 180 14.00 19.66 3.88
C PHE A 180 13.96 21.10 4.45
N ILE A 181 14.77 22.01 3.90
CA ILE A 181 14.71 23.44 4.23
C ILE A 181 13.35 24.09 3.94
N GLU A 182 12.59 23.59 2.97
CA GLU A 182 11.30 24.14 2.53
C GLU A 182 10.12 23.66 3.38
N THR A 183 10.34 22.77 4.36
CA THR A 183 9.23 22.16 5.12
C THR A 183 8.49 23.18 5.97
N ASN A 184 7.26 22.81 6.40
CA ASN A 184 6.34 23.64 7.18
C ASN A 184 7.06 24.58 8.19
N PRO A 185 6.70 25.88 8.24
CA PRO A 185 7.28 26.87 9.17
C PRO A 185 7.29 26.45 10.64
N GLN A 186 6.30 25.66 11.08
CA GLN A 186 6.15 25.20 12.46
C GLN A 186 7.07 24.03 12.85
N LEU A 187 7.93 23.58 11.95
CA LEU A 187 9.04 22.67 12.29
C LEU A 187 10.27 23.51 12.65
N GLU A 188 10.71 23.40 13.90
CA GLU A 188 11.93 24.01 14.43
C GLU A 188 13.12 23.05 14.27
N PHE A 189 14.11 23.46 13.47
CA PHE A 189 15.39 22.76 13.27
C PHE A 189 16.43 23.69 12.61
N ASP A 190 17.65 23.19 12.42
CA ASP A 190 18.69 23.93 11.70
C ASP A 190 18.45 23.91 10.18
N ARG A 191 17.62 24.86 9.73
CA ARG A 191 17.30 25.07 8.30
C ARG A 191 18.50 25.35 7.41
N VAL A 192 19.52 26.06 7.92
CA VAL A 192 20.73 26.37 7.15
C VAL A 192 21.50 25.08 6.87
N ARG A 193 21.66 24.21 7.87
CA ARG A 193 22.28 22.88 7.68
C ARG A 193 21.45 21.97 6.78
N ALA A 194 20.13 22.12 6.76
CA ALA A 194 19.24 21.35 5.90
C ALA A 194 19.23 21.80 4.42
N HIS A 195 19.93 22.89 4.07
CA HIS A 195 19.99 23.40 2.70
C HIS A 195 20.61 22.37 1.74
N GLY A 196 19.86 22.00 0.70
CA GLY A 196 20.30 20.98 -0.27
C GLY A 196 20.18 19.54 0.22
N TYR A 197 19.47 19.30 1.32
CA TYR A 197 19.22 17.96 1.85
C TYR A 197 17.73 17.56 1.78
N ARG A 198 17.50 16.25 1.79
CA ARG A 198 16.19 15.59 1.88
C ARG A 198 16.27 14.41 2.84
N LEU A 199 15.14 13.84 3.27
CA LEU A 199 15.15 12.68 4.17
C LEU A 199 15.88 11.47 3.54
N ASP A 200 16.73 10.81 4.34
CA ASP A 200 17.42 9.57 3.95
C ASP A 200 16.57 8.35 4.34
N ILE A 201 15.43 8.21 3.66
CA ILE A 201 14.44 7.14 3.87
C ILE A 201 14.04 6.52 2.51
N PRO A 202 13.37 5.36 2.49
CA PRO A 202 12.91 4.75 1.24
C PRO A 202 12.04 5.71 0.41
N ALA A 203 12.20 5.67 -0.91
CA ALA A 203 11.46 6.53 -1.82
C ALA A 203 9.93 6.35 -1.65
N GLY A 204 9.16 7.44 -1.76
CA GLY A 204 7.71 7.42 -1.55
C GLY A 204 7.27 7.38 -0.07
N THR A 205 8.16 7.07 0.87
CA THR A 205 7.83 7.12 2.32
C THR A 205 7.96 8.54 2.88
N SER A 206 7.58 8.69 4.16
CA SER A 206 7.59 9.97 4.86
C SER A 206 7.85 9.81 6.36
N VAL A 207 8.34 10.87 6.99
CA VAL A 207 8.40 10.98 8.46
C VAL A 207 7.25 11.86 8.93
N ARG A 208 6.51 11.37 9.92
CA ARG A 208 5.40 12.08 10.55
C ARG A 208 5.81 12.66 11.90
N PHE A 209 5.43 13.91 12.14
CA PHE A 209 5.62 14.65 13.38
C PHE A 209 4.24 15.01 13.94
N GLU A 210 3.94 14.49 15.13
CA GLU A 210 2.73 14.90 15.86
C GLU A 210 2.94 16.29 16.52
N PRO A 211 1.87 16.99 16.93
CA PRO A 211 1.99 18.23 17.69
C PRO A 211 2.90 18.06 18.93
N GLY A 212 3.95 18.88 19.05
CA GLY A 212 4.92 18.82 20.16
C GLY A 212 6.03 17.76 20.02
N ASP A 213 5.93 16.87 19.02
CA ASP A 213 6.87 15.77 18.80
C ASP A 213 8.28 16.27 18.48
N THR A 214 9.29 15.51 18.86
CA THR A 214 10.69 15.81 18.59
C THR A 214 11.42 14.56 18.15
N LYS A 215 11.94 14.56 16.91
CA LYS A 215 12.64 13.41 16.32
C LYS A 215 13.97 13.83 15.73
N THR A 216 14.96 12.96 15.84
CA THR A 216 16.21 13.09 15.08
C THR A 216 16.05 12.37 13.75
N VAL A 217 16.23 13.10 12.65
CA VAL A 217 16.13 12.56 11.30
C VAL A 217 17.50 12.56 10.63
N THR A 218 17.75 11.53 9.81
CA THR A 218 18.90 11.51 8.90
C THR A 218 18.50 12.13 7.58
N LEU A 219 19.28 13.08 7.10
CA LEU A 219 19.12 13.70 5.80
C LEU A 219 20.29 13.34 4.89
N VAL A 220 20.02 13.27 3.60
CA VAL A 220 20.99 13.00 2.53
C VAL A 220 20.97 14.11 1.49
N GLN A 221 22.14 14.48 0.98
CA GLN A 221 22.26 15.56 0.00
C GLN A 221 21.52 15.19 -1.31
N ILE A 222 20.88 16.17 -1.93
CA ILE A 222 20.33 16.01 -3.27
C ILE A 222 21.47 15.79 -4.28
N ALA A 223 21.16 15.11 -5.39
CA ALA A 223 22.11 14.80 -6.45
C ALA A 223 21.61 15.38 -7.79
N GLY A 224 22.17 14.90 -8.91
CA GLY A 224 21.90 15.47 -10.23
C GLY A 224 22.45 16.90 -10.31
N ASN A 225 21.67 17.82 -10.88
CA ASN A 225 22.07 19.23 -11.03
C ASN A 225 22.11 20.00 -9.70
N LYS A 226 21.67 19.40 -8.58
CA LYS A 226 21.62 20.03 -7.26
C LYS A 226 20.90 21.39 -7.26
N ILE A 227 19.75 21.45 -7.93
CA ILE A 227 18.90 22.65 -8.00
C ILE A 227 17.64 22.41 -7.17
N ILE A 228 17.37 23.28 -6.21
CA ILE A 228 16.12 23.31 -5.44
C ILE A 228 15.07 24.07 -6.24
N LYS A 229 13.85 23.51 -6.35
CA LYS A 229 12.69 24.15 -6.97
C LYS A 229 11.42 23.87 -6.18
N GLY A 230 10.47 24.79 -6.23
CA GLY A 230 9.15 24.64 -5.59
C GLY A 230 9.18 24.90 -4.08
N GLY A 231 8.30 24.22 -3.34
CA GLY A 231 8.17 24.41 -1.90
C GLY A 231 7.68 25.82 -1.55
N ASN A 232 8.30 26.42 -0.54
CA ASN A 232 8.02 27.79 -0.09
C ASN A 232 8.98 28.83 -0.69
N LYS A 233 9.81 28.41 -1.65
CA LYS A 233 10.80 29.24 -2.36
C LYS A 233 11.84 29.88 -1.43
N LEU A 234 12.14 29.26 -0.27
CA LEU A 234 13.18 29.76 0.63
C LEU A 234 14.57 29.68 0.00
N ALA A 235 14.86 28.57 -0.68
CA ALA A 235 16.20 28.26 -1.20
C ALA A 235 16.18 27.84 -2.67
N SER A 236 15.25 28.35 -3.47
CA SER A 236 15.18 28.04 -4.90
C SER A 236 16.48 28.43 -5.63
N GLY A 237 17.08 27.47 -6.33
CA GLY A 237 18.32 27.64 -7.10
C GLY A 237 19.38 26.59 -6.80
N PHE A 238 20.61 26.83 -7.26
CA PHE A 238 21.73 25.90 -7.12
C PHE A 238 22.30 25.93 -5.69
N ILE A 239 22.50 24.77 -5.06
CA ILE A 239 22.79 24.71 -3.61
C ILE A 239 24.17 25.24 -3.21
N GLU A 240 25.10 25.37 -4.16
CA GLU A 240 26.46 25.89 -3.90
C GLU A 240 26.58 27.38 -4.29
N ASP A 241 25.47 28.02 -4.67
CA ASP A 241 25.42 29.47 -4.92
C ASP A 241 25.43 30.26 -3.61
N ILE A 242 26.48 31.06 -3.44
CA ILE A 242 26.72 31.87 -2.24
C ILE A 242 25.63 32.94 -2.06
N SER A 243 25.11 33.51 -3.16
CA SER A 243 24.08 34.55 -3.08
C SER A 243 22.78 34.02 -2.47
N ILE A 244 22.43 32.78 -2.80
CA ILE A 244 21.28 32.09 -2.22
C ILE A 244 21.52 31.87 -0.72
N ALA A 245 22.68 31.32 -0.36
CA ALA A 245 23.04 31.05 1.03
C ALA A 245 22.95 32.30 1.93
N GLN A 246 23.34 33.46 1.41
CA GLN A 246 23.24 34.74 2.11
C GLN A 246 21.79 35.20 2.31
N SER A 247 20.91 34.97 1.33
CA SER A 247 19.49 35.37 1.39
C SER A 247 18.58 34.44 2.20
N ILE A 248 19.01 33.20 2.48
CA ILE A 248 18.18 32.19 3.17
C ILE A 248 17.69 32.69 4.54
N MET A 249 18.56 33.30 5.33
CA MET A 249 18.21 33.75 6.69
C MET A 249 17.17 34.86 6.69
N GLU A 250 17.26 35.77 5.73
CA GLU A 250 16.28 36.85 5.53
C GLU A 250 14.91 36.24 5.18
N ARG A 251 14.86 35.34 4.19
CA ARG A 251 13.62 34.66 3.78
C ARG A 251 13.00 33.79 4.88
N ILE A 252 13.83 33.11 5.69
CA ILE A 252 13.37 32.34 6.86
C ILE A 252 12.64 33.28 7.83
N LYS A 253 13.23 34.44 8.13
CA LYS A 253 12.67 35.42 9.05
C LYS A 253 11.39 36.06 8.49
N GLU A 254 11.41 36.50 7.24
CA GLU A 254 10.26 37.10 6.55
C GLU A 254 9.08 36.11 6.45
N GLY A 255 9.38 34.84 6.14
CA GLY A 255 8.38 33.78 6.03
C GLY A 255 7.93 33.18 7.37
N GLY A 256 8.48 33.63 8.49
CA GLY A 256 8.14 33.11 9.83
C GLY A 256 8.51 31.64 10.04
N PHE A 257 9.55 31.15 9.36
CA PHE A 257 10.01 29.77 9.49
C PHE A 257 10.86 29.60 10.76
N LEU A 258 10.49 28.64 11.60
CA LEU A 258 11.26 28.35 12.81
C LEU A 258 12.63 27.78 12.46
N HIS A 259 13.66 28.39 13.02
CA HIS A 259 15.05 28.02 12.82
C HIS A 259 15.77 28.02 14.16
N LYS A 260 16.51 26.94 14.43
CA LYS A 260 17.35 26.81 15.62
C LYS A 260 18.70 26.22 15.22
N PRO A 261 19.80 27.00 15.30
CA PRO A 261 21.14 26.49 15.03
C PRO A 261 21.47 25.32 15.96
N GLU A 262 22.03 24.26 15.39
CA GLU A 262 22.60 23.16 16.17
C GLU A 262 24.13 23.24 16.12
N PRO A 263 24.83 23.15 17.27
CA PRO A 263 26.28 23.14 17.27
C PRO A 263 26.82 21.98 16.43
N VAL A 264 27.92 22.23 15.73
CA VAL A 264 28.63 21.21 14.96
C VAL A 264 29.27 20.26 15.96
N GLY A 265 28.54 19.22 16.36
CA GLY A 265 29.12 18.09 17.07
C GLY A 265 30.02 17.29 16.13
N ASP A 266 30.96 16.53 16.71
CA ASP A 266 31.79 15.59 15.94
C ASP A 266 30.90 14.75 15.03
N ALA A 267 31.35 14.59 13.78
CA ALA A 267 30.65 13.80 12.77
C ALA A 267 30.68 12.32 13.18
N ALA A 268 29.82 11.95 14.12
CA ALA A 268 29.56 10.56 14.46
C ALA A 268 29.22 9.83 13.17
N HIS A 269 29.81 8.64 13.00
CA HIS A 269 29.53 7.79 11.85
C HIS A 269 28.01 7.68 11.64
N ILE A 270 27.52 8.14 10.48
CA ILE A 270 26.12 8.02 10.11
C ILE A 270 25.99 6.79 9.23
N ASP A 271 25.39 5.74 9.79
CA ASP A 271 25.09 4.53 9.05
C ASP A 271 24.28 4.83 7.79
N MET A 272 24.53 4.06 6.75
CA MET A 272 23.76 4.14 5.52
C MET A 272 22.34 3.66 5.75
N CYS A 273 21.37 4.37 5.17
CA CYS A 273 20.00 3.89 5.11
C CYS A 273 19.95 2.58 4.31
N THR A 274 19.44 1.53 4.94
CA THR A 274 19.29 0.20 4.34
C THR A 274 17.85 -0.26 4.40
N MET A 275 17.46 -1.11 3.47
CA MET A 275 16.13 -1.71 3.40
C MET A 275 16.26 -3.21 3.16
N GLU A 276 15.43 -4.00 3.84
CA GLU A 276 15.33 -5.43 3.53
C GLU A 276 14.82 -5.61 2.11
N ARG A 277 15.41 -6.56 1.38
CA ARG A 277 15.07 -6.82 -0.01
C ARG A 277 13.60 -7.21 -0.20
N GLN A 278 13.00 -7.94 0.75
CA GLN A 278 11.57 -8.25 0.71
C GLN A 278 10.70 -6.98 0.81
N ALA A 279 11.06 -6.06 1.70
CA ALA A 279 10.35 -4.77 1.82
C ALA A 279 10.53 -3.90 0.56
N TYR A 280 11.72 -3.93 -0.06
CA TYR A 280 11.95 -3.27 -1.34
C TYR A 280 11.06 -3.84 -2.44
N ILE A 281 10.97 -5.17 -2.55
CA ILE A 281 10.13 -5.86 -3.53
C ILE A 281 8.66 -5.45 -3.39
N SER A 282 8.15 -5.39 -2.17
CA SER A 282 6.76 -4.98 -1.91
C SER A 282 6.48 -3.53 -2.30
N MET A 283 7.47 -2.65 -2.28
CA MET A 283 7.30 -1.22 -2.59
C MET A 283 7.59 -0.86 -4.04
N PHE A 284 8.62 -1.46 -4.63
CA PHE A 284 9.18 -1.04 -5.92
C PHE A 284 9.22 -2.17 -6.95
N GLY A 285 8.88 -3.39 -6.55
CA GLY A 285 9.01 -4.59 -7.37
C GLY A 285 10.39 -5.25 -7.27
N PRO A 286 10.55 -6.41 -7.94
CA PRO A 286 11.79 -7.20 -7.93
C PRO A 286 12.96 -6.44 -8.57
N THR A 287 14.17 -6.71 -8.08
CA THR A 287 15.40 -6.10 -8.59
C THR A 287 16.45 -7.16 -8.94
N ALA A 288 17.58 -6.73 -9.50
CA ALA A 288 18.58 -7.60 -10.11
C ALA A 288 18.98 -8.80 -9.23
N GLY A 289 18.69 -10.01 -9.69
CA GLY A 289 18.95 -11.27 -9.00
C GLY A 289 17.71 -11.96 -8.43
N ASP A 290 16.60 -11.25 -8.21
CA ASP A 290 15.35 -11.85 -7.75
C ASP A 290 14.72 -12.74 -8.82
N LEU A 291 14.03 -13.80 -8.40
CA LEU A 291 13.29 -14.68 -9.30
C LEU A 291 11.81 -14.38 -9.22
N VAL A 292 11.15 -14.33 -10.37
CA VAL A 292 9.71 -14.08 -10.51
C VAL A 292 9.08 -15.22 -11.29
N ARG A 293 8.02 -15.81 -10.75
CA ARG A 293 7.24 -16.84 -11.43
C ARG A 293 6.30 -16.21 -12.46
N LEU A 294 6.26 -16.76 -13.67
CA LEU A 294 5.41 -16.24 -14.74
C LEU A 294 3.98 -16.78 -14.62
N GLY A 295 3.09 -15.99 -14.01
CA GLY A 295 1.70 -16.41 -13.80
C GLY A 295 1.63 -17.73 -13.05
N ALA A 296 0.72 -18.63 -13.46
CA ALA A 296 0.56 -19.96 -12.89
C ALA A 296 1.46 -21.03 -13.56
N THR A 297 2.46 -20.64 -14.35
CA THR A 297 3.36 -21.58 -15.05
C THR A 297 4.54 -22.00 -14.19
N ASP A 298 5.31 -23.01 -14.61
CA ASP A 298 6.55 -23.42 -13.93
C ASP A 298 7.78 -22.62 -14.38
N LEU A 299 7.57 -21.56 -15.17
CA LEU A 299 8.64 -20.72 -15.69
C LEU A 299 9.02 -19.65 -14.66
N TRP A 300 10.33 -19.50 -14.46
CA TRP A 300 10.93 -18.49 -13.59
C TRP A 300 11.83 -17.57 -14.41
N VAL A 301 11.68 -16.26 -14.19
CA VAL A 301 12.55 -15.24 -14.78
C VAL A 301 13.40 -14.61 -13.70
N LYS A 302 14.70 -14.51 -13.96
CA LYS A 302 15.63 -13.77 -13.10
C LYS A 302 15.71 -12.33 -13.56
N ALA A 303 15.46 -11.39 -12.65
CA ALA A 303 15.65 -9.98 -12.92
C ALA A 303 17.12 -9.71 -13.26
N ALA A 304 17.39 -9.27 -14.50
CA ALA A 304 18.75 -9.21 -15.04
C ALA A 304 19.49 -7.91 -14.70
N LYS A 305 18.78 -6.77 -14.61
CA LYS A 305 19.33 -5.44 -14.27
C LYS A 305 18.24 -4.59 -13.57
N PRO A 306 18.61 -3.69 -12.65
CA PRO A 306 17.69 -2.69 -12.10
C PRO A 306 17.35 -1.62 -13.14
#